data_AF-A0A2G7GTV6-F1
#
_entry.id   AF-A0A2G7GTV6-F1
#
_cell.length_a   1.000
_cell.length_b   1.000
_cell.length_c   1.000
_cell.angle_alpha   90.00
_cell.angle_beta   90.00
_cell.angle_gamma   90.00
#
_symmetry.space_group_name_H-M   'P 1'
#
loop_
_entity.id
_entity.type
_entity.pdbx_description
1 polymer ?
#
loop_
_entity_poly.entity_id
_entity_poly.type
_entity_poly.pdbx_seq_one_letter_code
_entity_poly.pdbx_strand_id
1 'polypeptide(L)'
;MFEHERGLTLPNGLTVRLSSLRAEDSALWRIYPVEGSLQLAKVNTTVRDGWLHLNDIHVTPQVTRPSATWWRRVRGRQDIIPVRGQGLGGLLLTEVQREAVRRGLQGVRGTFTPETPAASLALARFYQRHGFTLTGIDLQWVPGG
;
A
#
# COMPACT_ATOMS: atom_id res chain seq x y z
N MET A 1 4.70 -6.41 19.14
CA MET A 1 5.96 -5.63 19.13
C MET A 1 6.28 -5.29 17.69
N PHE A 2 6.56 -4.03 17.32
CA PHE A 2 6.94 -3.70 15.94
C PHE A 2 8.39 -4.14 15.71
N GLU A 3 8.64 -4.88 14.63
CA GLU A 3 9.98 -5.42 14.38
C GLU A 3 10.88 -4.43 13.65
N HIS A 4 10.29 -3.48 12.91
CA HIS A 4 11.05 -2.50 12.15
C HIS A 4 10.22 -1.24 11.93
N GLU A 5 10.81 -0.08 12.18
CA GLU A 5 10.24 1.22 11.89
C GLU A 5 11.26 2.09 11.14
N ARG A 6 10.84 2.69 10.01
CA ARG A 6 11.71 3.54 9.17
C ARG A 6 11.01 4.81 8.75
N GLY A 7 11.65 5.96 8.97
CA GLY A 7 11.23 7.25 8.42
C GLY A 7 11.59 7.39 6.93
N LEU A 8 10.68 7.96 6.15
CA LEU A 8 10.84 8.18 4.71
C LEU A 8 10.27 9.56 4.33
N THR A 9 10.97 10.28 3.46
CA THR A 9 10.44 11.49 2.82
C THR A 9 10.20 11.20 1.34
N LEU A 10 8.97 11.40 0.90
CA LEU A 10 8.54 11.20 -0.49
C LEU A 10 8.91 12.41 -1.36
N PRO A 11 9.00 12.25 -2.70
CA PRO A 11 9.39 13.34 -3.60
C PRO A 11 8.49 14.58 -3.55
N ASN A 12 7.24 14.42 -3.09
CA ASN A 12 6.28 15.49 -2.86
C ASN A 12 6.48 16.25 -1.53
N GLY A 13 7.48 15.87 -0.72
CA GLY A 13 7.76 16.46 0.60
C GLY A 13 6.99 15.82 1.77
N LEU A 14 6.12 14.82 1.51
CA LEU A 14 5.42 14.09 2.56
C LEU A 14 6.41 13.20 3.35
N THR A 15 6.45 13.35 4.67
CA THR A 15 7.26 12.50 5.55
C THR A 15 6.38 11.49 6.30
N VAL A 16 6.73 10.20 6.16
CA VAL A 16 5.99 9.05 6.68
C VAL A 16 6.88 8.11 7.49
N ARG A 17 6.26 7.29 8.34
CA ARG A 17 6.88 6.16 9.04
C ARG A 17 6.29 4.88 8.47
N LEU A 18 7.16 3.99 8.00
CA LEU A 18 6.81 2.64 7.63
C LEU A 18 7.08 1.73 8.83
N SER A 19 6.08 0.99 9.27
CA SER A 19 6.22 -0.05 10.31
C SER A 19 5.93 -1.42 9.72
N SER A 20 6.57 -2.46 10.25
CA SER A 20 6.25 -3.85 9.94
C SER A 20 6.08 -4.71 11.19
N LEU A 21 5.11 -5.62 11.12
CA LEU A 21 4.97 -6.75 12.02
C LEU A 21 5.10 -8.02 11.17
N ARG A 22 6.08 -8.86 11.45
CA ARG A 22 6.22 -10.15 10.77
C ARG A 22 5.87 -11.28 11.72
N ALA A 23 5.44 -12.37 11.14
CA ALA A 23 5.33 -13.68 11.76
C ALA A 23 5.96 -14.69 10.81
N GLU A 24 6.00 -15.95 11.24
CA GLU A 24 6.61 -17.06 10.52
C GLU A 24 6.12 -17.14 9.07
N ASP A 25 4.80 -17.11 8.89
CA ASP A 25 4.13 -17.25 7.60
C ASP A 25 3.52 -15.95 7.08
N SER A 26 3.58 -14.86 7.83
CA SER A 26 2.84 -13.65 7.47
C SER A 26 3.61 -12.37 7.76
N ALA A 27 3.17 -11.29 7.14
CA ALA A 27 3.71 -9.97 7.39
C ALA A 27 2.66 -8.89 7.14
N LEU A 28 2.72 -7.85 7.96
CA LEU A 28 1.82 -6.70 7.92
C LEU A 28 2.65 -5.42 7.96
N TRP A 29 2.59 -4.66 6.88
CA TRP A 29 3.21 -3.34 6.80
C TRP A 29 2.15 -2.27 6.89
N ARG A 30 2.50 -1.18 7.56
CA ARG A 30 1.63 -0.02 7.73
C ARG A 30 2.44 1.25 7.53
N ILE A 31 1.86 2.21 6.81
CA ILE A 31 2.40 3.54 6.65
C ILE A 31 1.60 4.51 7.49
N TYR A 32 2.31 5.29 8.29
CA TYR A 32 1.81 6.34 9.15
C TYR A 32 2.43 7.68 8.76
N PRO A 33 1.78 8.79 9.11
CA PRO A 33 2.47 10.07 9.18
C PRO A 33 3.64 10.00 10.18
N VAL A 34 4.72 10.76 9.95
CA VAL A 34 5.74 10.96 11.01
C VAL A 34 5.09 11.60 12.23
N GLU A 35 4.32 12.67 12.05
CA GLU A 35 3.58 13.34 13.12
C GLU A 35 2.12 12.86 13.07
N GLY A 36 1.81 11.80 13.83
CA GLY A 36 0.44 11.29 13.99
C GLY A 36 0.35 9.77 14.07
N SER A 37 -0.86 9.29 14.38
CA SER A 37 -1.20 7.87 14.53
C SER A 37 -2.12 7.35 13.42
N LEU A 38 -2.65 8.22 12.57
CA LEU A 38 -3.61 7.82 11.55
C LEU A 38 -2.93 7.00 10.46
N GLN A 39 -3.41 5.78 10.25
CA GLN A 39 -2.89 4.92 9.19
C GLN A 39 -3.23 5.48 7.80
N LEU A 40 -2.20 5.68 6.98
CA LEU A 40 -2.32 6.15 5.59
C LEU A 40 -2.45 5.00 4.60
N ALA A 41 -1.76 3.88 4.88
CA ALA A 41 -1.82 2.68 4.07
C ALA A 41 -1.45 1.42 4.87
N LYS A 42 -1.85 0.24 4.36
CA LYS A 42 -1.39 -1.08 4.80
C LYS A 42 -1.25 -2.04 3.65
N VAL A 43 -0.41 -3.05 3.86
CA VAL A 43 -0.49 -4.30 3.12
C VAL A 43 -0.32 -5.49 4.07
N ASN A 44 -1.14 -6.52 3.88
CA ASN A 44 -1.03 -7.82 4.57
C ASN A 44 -0.61 -8.89 3.56
N THR A 45 0.32 -9.74 3.96
CA THR A 45 0.75 -10.89 3.17
C THR A 45 0.82 -12.19 3.97
N THR A 46 0.68 -13.31 3.28
CA THR A 46 0.93 -14.66 3.81
C THR A 46 1.82 -15.45 2.85
N VAL A 47 2.65 -16.34 3.36
CA VAL A 47 3.43 -17.29 2.58
C VAL A 47 2.56 -18.50 2.29
N ARG A 48 2.46 -18.88 1.02
CA ARG A 48 1.73 -20.07 0.59
C ARG A 48 2.32 -20.60 -0.72
N ASP A 49 2.47 -21.91 -0.82
CA ASP A 49 2.92 -22.61 -2.03
C ASP A 49 4.24 -22.05 -2.61
N GLY A 50 5.15 -21.56 -1.75
CA GLY A 50 6.42 -20.94 -2.16
C GLY A 50 6.32 -19.50 -2.64
N TRP A 51 5.15 -18.87 -2.56
CA TRP A 51 4.88 -17.47 -2.94
C TRP A 51 4.54 -16.61 -1.73
N LEU A 52 4.82 -15.31 -1.83
CA LEU A 52 4.27 -14.32 -0.91
C LEU A 52 2.94 -13.80 -1.47
N HIS A 53 1.84 -14.22 -0.88
CA HIS A 53 0.49 -13.80 -1.26
C HIS A 53 0.19 -12.42 -0.67
N LEU A 54 -0.17 -11.46 -1.52
CA LEU A 54 -0.68 -10.14 -1.17
C LEU A 54 -2.20 -10.25 -1.00
N ASN A 55 -2.65 -10.26 0.26
CA ASN A 55 -4.05 -10.50 0.61
C ASN A 55 -4.88 -9.22 0.55
N ASP A 56 -4.32 -8.12 1.04
CA ASP A 56 -4.99 -6.84 1.16
C ASP A 56 -3.94 -5.74 1.03
N ILE A 57 -4.06 -4.87 0.03
CA ILE A 57 -3.37 -3.59 -0.01
C ILE A 57 -4.42 -2.48 0.03
N HIS A 58 -4.31 -1.62 1.02
CA HIS A 58 -5.23 -0.52 1.24
C HIS A 58 -4.46 0.78 1.36
N VAL A 59 -4.88 1.78 0.60
CA VAL A 59 -4.43 3.17 0.74
C VAL A 59 -5.66 4.01 1.03
N THR A 60 -5.66 4.67 2.19
CA THR A 60 -6.74 5.56 2.60
C THR A 60 -6.91 6.63 1.51
N PRO A 61 -8.13 6.91 1.02
CA PRO A 61 -8.33 7.85 -0.08
C PRO A 61 -7.92 9.27 0.29
N GLN A 62 -8.32 9.71 1.49
CA GLN A 62 -8.09 11.04 2.02
C GLN A 62 -7.94 11.00 3.53
N VAL A 63 -7.21 11.97 4.09
CA VAL A 63 -7.07 12.13 5.54
C VAL A 63 -7.34 13.57 5.95
N THR A 64 -7.93 13.72 7.13
CA THR A 64 -8.02 15.03 7.78
C THR A 64 -6.67 15.38 8.38
N ARG A 65 -6.26 16.64 8.22
CA ARG A 65 -4.99 17.15 8.72
C ARG A 65 -4.85 16.95 10.26
N PRO A 66 -3.88 16.16 10.76
CA PRO A 66 -3.62 16.02 12.19
C PRO A 66 -2.99 17.25 12.85
N SER A 67 -2.20 18.07 12.14
CA SER A 67 -1.65 19.33 12.69
C SER A 67 -1.30 20.38 11.62
N ALA A 68 -1.25 21.65 12.03
CA ALA A 68 -0.91 22.79 11.16
C ALA A 68 0.54 22.75 10.62
N THR A 69 1.47 22.10 11.31
CA THR A 69 2.88 21.99 10.91
C THR A 69 3.13 20.85 9.93
N TRP A 70 2.36 19.76 10.05
CA TRP A 70 2.65 18.48 9.40
C TRP A 70 2.66 18.50 7.85
N TRP A 71 1.77 19.25 7.20
CA TRP A 71 1.69 19.38 5.71
C TRP A 71 2.02 20.76 5.17
N ARG A 72 2.57 21.68 5.99
CA ARG A 72 2.93 23.04 5.54
C ARG A 72 3.86 23.05 4.30
N ARG A 73 4.49 21.92 3.98
CA ARG A 73 5.41 21.73 2.85
C ARG A 73 4.77 21.17 1.56
N VAL A 74 3.53 20.68 1.58
CA VAL A 74 2.96 19.91 0.45
C VAL A 74 1.72 20.57 -0.19
N ARG A 75 1.63 21.90 -0.07
CA ARG A 75 0.63 22.83 -0.66
C ARG A 75 -0.73 22.90 0.06
N GLY A 76 -1.15 24.15 0.28
CA GLY A 76 -2.55 24.54 0.49
C GLY A 76 -3.04 24.63 1.93
N ARG A 77 -4.05 25.49 2.15
CA ARG A 77 -4.85 25.62 3.40
C ARG A 77 -5.96 24.55 3.50
N GLN A 78 -5.82 23.41 2.80
CA GLN A 78 -6.86 22.38 2.76
C GLN A 78 -6.82 21.51 4.03
N ASP A 79 -7.99 21.26 4.62
CA ASP A 79 -8.12 20.43 5.83
C ASP A 79 -8.25 18.93 5.53
N ILE A 80 -8.76 18.59 4.33
CA ILE A 80 -8.84 17.22 3.80
C ILE A 80 -7.84 17.09 2.66
N ILE A 81 -6.96 16.09 2.76
CA ILE A 81 -5.83 15.91 1.84
C ILE A 81 -5.94 14.56 1.13
N PRO A 82 -5.86 14.50 -0.22
CA PRO A 82 -5.84 13.24 -0.95
C PRO A 82 -4.51 12.51 -0.73
N VAL A 83 -4.59 11.24 -0.33
CA VAL A 83 -3.45 10.38 -0.01
C VAL A 83 -3.14 9.40 -1.14
N ARG A 84 -4.16 8.99 -1.92
CA ARG A 84 -3.94 8.25 -3.17
C ARG A 84 -3.14 9.12 -4.15
N GLY A 85 -2.32 8.47 -4.98
CA GLY A 85 -1.43 9.16 -5.93
C GLY A 85 -0.11 9.67 -5.33
N GLN A 86 0.08 9.60 -4.00
CA GLN A 86 1.32 10.03 -3.34
C GLN A 86 2.42 8.95 -3.27
N GLY A 87 2.28 7.85 -4.01
CA GLY A 87 3.27 6.76 -4.06
C GLY A 87 3.25 5.78 -2.88
N LEU A 88 2.33 5.90 -1.92
CA LEU A 88 2.28 5.03 -0.72
C LEU A 88 2.07 3.56 -1.06
N GLY A 89 1.19 3.25 -2.03
CA GLY A 89 0.99 1.89 -2.50
C GLY A 89 2.27 1.30 -3.10
N GLY A 90 3.02 2.09 -3.86
CA GLY A 90 4.30 1.67 -4.43
C GLY A 90 5.37 1.40 -3.38
N LEU A 91 5.41 2.21 -2.32
CA LEU A 91 6.28 1.94 -1.17
C LEU A 91 5.95 0.59 -0.52
N LEU A 92 4.67 0.31 -0.29
CA LEU A 92 4.25 -0.97 0.29
C LEU A 92 4.62 -2.15 -0.62
N LEU A 93 4.39 -2.06 -1.92
CA LEU A 93 4.77 -3.11 -2.87
C LEU A 93 6.28 -3.37 -2.90
N THR A 94 7.08 -2.31 -2.80
CA THR A 94 8.55 -2.43 -2.75
C THR A 94 8.99 -3.23 -1.52
N GLU A 95 8.36 -3.02 -0.37
CA GLU A 95 8.70 -3.73 0.86
C GLU A 95 8.23 -5.18 0.84
N VAL A 96 7.06 -5.45 0.25
CA VAL A 96 6.57 -6.81 0.00
C VAL A 96 7.51 -7.59 -0.92
N GLN A 97 8.00 -6.96 -1.99
CA GLN A 97 8.99 -7.57 -2.90
C GLN A 97 10.31 -7.86 -2.20
N ARG A 98 10.82 -6.92 -1.39
CA ARG A 98 12.01 -7.13 -0.56
C ARG A 98 11.83 -8.29 0.41
N GLU A 99 10.64 -8.43 0.99
CA GLU A 99 10.33 -9.53 1.89
C GLU A 99 10.30 -10.89 1.18
N ALA A 100 9.72 -10.96 -0.02
CA ALA A 100 9.74 -12.19 -0.82
C ALA A 100 11.17 -12.64 -1.12
N VAL A 101 12.04 -11.71 -1.53
CA VAL A 101 13.47 -11.97 -1.75
C VAL A 101 14.16 -12.41 -0.45
N ARG A 102 13.92 -11.69 0.65
CA ARG A 102 14.52 -11.99 1.97
C ARG A 102 14.17 -13.41 2.44
N ARG A 103 12.96 -13.87 2.15
CA ARG A 103 12.47 -15.20 2.52
C ARG A 103 12.81 -16.30 1.50
N GLY A 104 13.50 -15.97 0.40
CA GLY A 104 13.82 -16.93 -0.66
C GLY A 104 12.59 -17.48 -1.40
N LEU A 105 11.51 -16.68 -1.49
CA LEU A 105 10.26 -17.08 -2.15
C LEU A 105 10.35 -16.87 -3.67
N GLN A 106 9.49 -17.56 -4.42
CA GLN A 106 9.43 -17.47 -5.88
C GLN A 106 9.07 -16.06 -6.39
N GLY A 107 8.32 -15.31 -5.58
CA GLY A 107 7.92 -13.95 -5.86
C GLY A 107 6.71 -13.53 -5.04
N VAL A 108 5.99 -12.54 -5.57
CA VAL A 108 4.77 -12.01 -4.96
C VAL A 108 3.60 -12.29 -5.89
N ARG A 109 2.51 -12.82 -5.35
CA ARG A 109 1.26 -13.05 -6.07
C ARG A 109 0.11 -12.40 -5.32
N GLY A 110 -0.90 -11.91 -6.02
CA GLY A 110 -2.10 -11.38 -5.35
C GLY A 110 -3.27 -11.33 -6.31
N THR A 111 -4.45 -11.17 -5.74
CA THR A 111 -5.67 -10.82 -6.47
C THR A 111 -6.10 -9.42 -6.02
N PHE A 112 -6.77 -8.69 -6.90
CA PHE A 112 -7.34 -7.40 -6.54
C PHE A 112 -8.76 -7.31 -7.09
N THR A 113 -9.64 -6.68 -6.31
CA THR A 113 -10.99 -6.37 -6.73
C THR A 113 -11.10 -4.85 -6.85
N PRO A 114 -11.31 -4.32 -8.06
CA PRO A 114 -11.48 -2.88 -8.24
C PRO A 114 -12.82 -2.42 -7.64
N GLU A 115 -12.82 -1.24 -7.01
CA GLU A 115 -14.01 -0.66 -6.36
C GLU A 115 -15.13 -0.31 -7.35
N THR A 116 -14.77 -0.09 -8.61
CA THR A 116 -15.68 0.09 -9.74
C THR A 116 -15.07 -0.54 -10.99
N PRO A 117 -15.87 -0.93 -12.00
CA PRO A 117 -15.33 -1.42 -13.27
C PRO A 117 -14.32 -0.46 -13.91
N ALA A 118 -14.54 0.86 -13.78
CA ALA A 118 -13.65 1.90 -14.29
C ALA A 118 -12.27 1.94 -13.58
N ALA A 119 -12.19 1.52 -12.31
CA ALA A 119 -10.93 1.50 -11.56
C ALA A 119 -10.00 0.35 -11.97
N SER A 120 -10.51 -0.69 -12.65
CA SER A 120 -9.76 -1.90 -13.03
C SER A 120 -8.49 -1.60 -13.83
N LEU A 121 -8.60 -0.74 -14.85
CA LEU A 121 -7.47 -0.41 -15.73
C LEU A 121 -6.38 0.39 -15.01
N ALA A 122 -6.79 1.35 -14.17
CA ALA A 122 -5.85 2.14 -13.39
C ALA A 122 -5.08 1.28 -12.39
N LEU A 123 -5.77 0.32 -11.77
CA LEU A 123 -5.19 -0.61 -10.80
C LEU A 123 -4.25 -1.62 -11.47
N ALA A 124 -4.65 -2.20 -12.60
CA ALA A 124 -3.78 -3.08 -13.41
C ALA A 124 -2.48 -2.36 -13.84
N ARG A 125 -2.60 -1.13 -14.35
CA ARG A 125 -1.44 -0.30 -14.72
C ARG A 125 -0.56 0.04 -13.52
N PHE A 126 -1.15 0.26 -12.36
CA PHE A 126 -0.40 0.49 -11.12
C PHE A 126 0.48 -0.73 -10.79
N TYR A 127 -0.09 -1.93 -10.75
CA TYR A 127 0.68 -3.16 -10.50
C TYR A 127 1.74 -3.43 -11.58
N GLN A 128 1.42 -3.19 -12.85
CA GLN A 128 2.36 -3.36 -13.95
C GLN A 128 3.60 -2.46 -13.81
N ARG A 129 3.42 -1.20 -13.41
CA ARG A 129 4.55 -0.27 -13.13
C ARG A 129 5.44 -0.74 -11.98
N HIS A 130 4.94 -1.63 -11.13
CA HIS A 130 5.67 -2.24 -10.02
C HIS A 130 6.15 -3.67 -10.34
N GLY A 131 6.17 -4.06 -11.62
CA GLY A 131 6.76 -5.33 -12.06
C GLY A 131 5.84 -6.55 -11.91
N PHE A 132 4.56 -6.35 -11.64
CA PHE A 132 3.58 -7.44 -11.63
C PHE A 132 3.05 -7.70 -13.05
N THR A 133 2.79 -8.97 -13.34
CA THR A 133 2.13 -9.40 -14.59
C THR A 133 0.72 -9.86 -14.26
N LEU A 134 -0.27 -9.37 -15.02
CA LEU A 134 -1.65 -9.83 -14.90
C LEU A 134 -1.77 -11.23 -15.54
N THR A 135 -2.09 -12.24 -14.75
CA THR A 135 -2.15 -13.65 -15.21
C THR A 135 -3.57 -14.17 -15.44
N GLY A 136 -4.61 -13.44 -15.04
CA GLY A 136 -6.00 -13.87 -15.15
C GLY A 136 -6.98 -12.79 -14.70
N ILE A 137 -8.25 -12.95 -15.08
CA ILE A 137 -9.35 -12.06 -14.71
C ILE A 137 -10.55 -12.96 -14.36
N ASP A 138 -11.00 -12.90 -13.11
CA ASP A 138 -12.22 -13.56 -12.67
C ASP A 138 -13.38 -12.57 -12.75
N LEU A 139 -14.31 -12.78 -13.67
CA LEU A 139 -15.48 -11.92 -13.83
C LEU A 139 -16.62 -12.43 -12.93
N GLN A 140 -17.08 -11.58 -12.03
CA GLN A 140 -18.30 -11.82 -11.25
C GLN A 140 -19.40 -10.89 -11.72
N TRP A 141 -20.59 -11.43 -11.98
CA TRP A 141 -21.76 -10.63 -12.26
C TRP A 141 -22.24 -9.97 -10.97
N VAL A 142 -22.26 -8.64 -10.95
CA VAL A 142 -22.86 -7.85 -9.87
C VAL A 142 -24.21 -7.36 -10.38
N PRO A 143 -25.34 -7.77 -9.79
CA PRO A 143 -26.65 -7.25 -10.16
C PRO A 143 -26.66 -5.72 -9.99
N GLY A 144 -26.96 -5.00 -11.06
CA GLY A 144 -27.15 -3.54 -11.02
C GLY A 144 -28.52 -3.19 -10.42
N GLY A 145 -28.55 -2.14 -9.61
CA GLY A 145 -29.77 -1.47 -9.17
C GLY A 145 -30.42 -0.61 -10.26
#